data_AF-A0A0F9LN70-F1
#
_entry.id   AF-A0A0F9LN70-F1
#
_cell.length_a   1.000
_cell.length_b   1.000
_cell.length_c   1.000
_cell.angle_alpha   90.00
_cell.angle_beta   90.00
_cell.angle_gamma   90.00
#
_symmetry.space_group_name_H-M   'P 1'
#
loop_
_entity.id
_entity.type
_entity.pdbx_description
1 polymer ?
#
loop_
_entity_poly.entity_id
_entity_poly.type
_entity_poly.pdbx_seq_one_letter_code
_entity_poly.pdbx_strand_id
1 'polypeptide(L)' 'MKPSDKAIKSARESIKRKEELKLDQQDFEMCLGERVCPKCAWLLDMEHVGSGEYGYKCTNTVCSFIHFKELPAN' A
#
# COMPACT_ATOMS: atom_id res chain seq x y z
N MET A 1 -26.39 -18.40 14.63
CA MET A 1 -25.44 -19.50 14.40
C MET A 1 -24.04 -19.02 14.78
N LYS A 2 -23.27 -19.81 15.54
CA LYS A 2 -21.86 -19.52 15.85
C LYS A 2 -20.98 -20.23 14.81
N PRO A 3 -19.96 -19.57 14.21
CA PRO A 3 -19.08 -20.23 13.25
C PRO A 3 -18.27 -21.34 13.93
N SER A 4 -18.04 -22.44 13.22
CA SER A 4 -17.32 -23.60 13.77
C SER A 4 -15.84 -23.29 13.94
N ASP A 5 -15.21 -23.87 14.97
CA ASP A 5 -13.77 -23.71 15.24
C ASP A 5 -12.89 -24.09 14.04
N LYS A 6 -13.36 -24.98 13.15
CA LYS A 6 -12.69 -25.32 11.90
C LYS A 6 -12.65 -24.13 10.93
N ALA A 7 -13.76 -23.40 10.79
CA ALA A 7 -13.81 -22.20 9.94
C ALA A 7 -12.90 -21.09 10.49
N ILE A 8 -12.84 -20.96 11.83
CA ILE A 8 -11.98 -19.98 12.51
C ILE A 8 -10.49 -20.33 12.32
N LYS A 9 -10.12 -21.62 12.37
CA LYS A 9 -8.74 -22.07 12.11
C LYS A 9 -8.32 -21.83 10.66
N SER A 10 -9.16 -22.17 9.68
CA SER A 10 -8.84 -21.93 8.26
C SER A 10 -8.72 -20.44 7.95
N ALA A 11 -9.60 -19.59 8.48
CA ALA A 11 -9.49 -18.14 8.31
C ALA A 11 -8.19 -17.58 8.90
N ARG A 12 -7.74 -18.10 10.05
CA ARG A 12 -6.47 -17.70 10.67
C ARG A 12 -5.25 -18.17 9.87
N GLU A 13 -5.30 -19.35 9.25
CA GLU A 13 -4.22 -19.84 8.38
C GLU A 13 -4.12 -19.06 7.06
N SER A 14 -5.26 -18.64 6.48
CA SER A 14 -5.28 -17.73 5.33
C SER A 14 -4.69 -16.35 5.65
N ILE A 15 -4.90 -15.82 6.86
CA ILE A 15 -4.28 -14.54 7.28
C ILE A 15 -2.78 -14.72 7.59
N LYS A 16 -2.37 -15.92 8.06
CA LYS A 16 -0.95 -16.23 8.32
C LYS A 16 -0.13 -16.38 7.03
N ARG A 17 -0.79 -16.75 5.92
CA ARG A 17 -0.26 -16.57 4.57
C ARG A 17 -0.36 -15.10 4.20
N LYS A 18 0.52 -14.33 4.82
CA LYS A 18 1.17 -13.15 4.23
C LYS A 18 1.88 -13.58 2.93
N GLU A 19 1.12 -14.08 1.97
CA GLU A 19 1.52 -14.05 0.58
C GLU A 19 1.77 -12.57 0.31
N GLU A 20 3.03 -12.28 -0.01
CA GLU A 20 3.45 -11.00 -0.53
C GLU A 20 2.39 -10.56 -1.53
N LEU A 21 1.60 -9.54 -1.17
CA LEU A 21 0.79 -8.81 -2.14
C LEU A 21 1.81 -8.29 -3.17
N LYS A 22 2.06 -9.08 -4.21
CA LYS A 22 2.44 -8.58 -5.52
C LYS A 22 1.24 -7.76 -5.95
N LEU A 23 1.17 -6.53 -5.45
CA LEU A 23 0.28 -5.54 -6.01
C LEU A 23 0.62 -5.51 -7.49
N ASP A 24 -0.38 -5.85 -8.31
CA ASP A 24 -0.30 -5.61 -9.74
C ASP A 24 0.08 -4.14 -9.93
N GLN A 25 0.96 -3.87 -10.89
CA GLN A 25 1.51 -2.53 -11.07
C GLN A 25 0.39 -1.48 -11.25
N GLN A 26 -0.74 -1.88 -11.82
CA GLN A 26 -1.95 -1.09 -11.92
C GLN A 26 -2.57 -0.71 -10.56
N ASP A 27 -2.69 -1.67 -9.64
CA ASP A 27 -3.22 -1.41 -8.29
C ASP A 27 -2.27 -0.55 -7.47
N PHE A 28 -0.96 -0.75 -7.66
CA PHE A 28 0.06 0.09 -7.04
C PHE A 28 -0.05 1.55 -7.51
N GLU A 29 -0.17 1.77 -8.83
CA GLU A 29 -0.33 3.13 -9.37
C GLU A 29 -1.67 3.76 -8.96
N MET A 30 -2.75 2.98 -8.88
CA MET A 30 -4.04 3.44 -8.36
C MET A 30 -3.91 3.89 -6.89
N CYS A 31 -3.26 3.09 -6.03
CA CYS A 31 -3.01 3.46 -4.64
C CYS A 31 -2.24 4.78 -4.53
N LEU A 32 -1.20 4.98 -5.34
CA LEU A 32 -0.45 6.23 -5.36
C LEU A 32 -1.30 7.40 -5.87
N GLY A 33 -2.13 7.19 -6.90
CA GLY A 33 -3.06 8.18 -7.43
C GLY A 33 -4.09 8.65 -6.39
N GLU A 34 -4.61 7.72 -5.59
CA GLU A 34 -5.54 8.00 -4.49
C GLU A 34 -4.85 8.45 -3.19
N ARG A 35 -3.51 8.56 -3.18
CA ARG A 35 -2.70 8.89 -1.99
C ARG A 35 -2.90 7.93 -0.83
N VAL A 36 -3.04 6.64 -1.14
CA VAL A 36 -3.16 5.54 -0.18
C VAL A 36 -1.90 4.69 -0.21
N CYS A 37 -1.36 4.38 0.95
CA CYS A 37 -0.14 3.58 1.09
C CYS A 37 -0.42 2.12 0.72
N PRO A 38 0.23 1.56 -0.31
CA PRO A 38 0.00 0.18 -0.73
C PRO A 38 0.40 -0.85 0.33
N LYS A 39 1.27 -0.50 1.28
CA LYS A 39 1.75 -1.42 2.33
C LYS A 39 0.85 -1.51 3.55
N CYS A 40 0.18 -0.42 3.92
CA CYS A 40 -0.55 -0.34 5.19
C CYS A 40 -1.91 0.36 5.10
N ALA A 41 -2.33 0.79 3.91
CA ALA A 41 -3.59 1.49 3.64
C ALA A 41 -3.76 2.84 4.39
N TRP A 42 -2.68 3.41 4.94
CA TRP A 42 -2.68 4.77 5.49
C TRP A 42 -2.49 5.84 4.40
N LEU A 43 -2.76 7.09 4.72
CA LEU A 43 -2.58 8.20 3.79
C LEU A 43 -1.10 8.44 3.45
N LEU A 44 -0.87 8.89 2.22
CA LEU A 44 0.42 9.35 1.72
C LEU A 44 0.45 10.88 1.66
N ASP A 45 1.50 11.47 2.21
CA ASP A 45 1.88 12.85 1.94
C ASP A 45 2.63 12.92 0.61
N MET A 46 2.30 13.93 -0.19
CA MET A 46 2.94 14.19 -1.47
C MET A 46 3.84 15.43 -1.33
N GLU A 47 5.14 15.26 -1.56
CA GLU A 47 6.13 16.32 -1.48
C GLU A 47 6.78 16.54 -2.85
N HIS A 48 7.03 17.79 -3.21
CA HIS A 48 7.73 18.14 -4.43
C HIS A 48 9.24 18.15 -4.14
N VAL A 49 10.00 17.28 -4.81
CA VAL A 49 11.40 16.98 -4.45
C VAL A 49 12.40 17.69 -5.37
N GLY A 50 11.95 18.17 -6.54
CA GLY A 50 12.82 18.83 -7.51
C GLY A 50 12.07 19.38 -8.72
N SER A 51 12.79 19.77 -9.77
CA SER A 51 12.25 20.33 -11.03
C SER A 51 11.57 19.26 -11.89
N GLY A 52 10.51 18.62 -11.38
CA GLY A 52 9.77 17.58 -12.10
C GLY A 52 9.48 16.32 -11.31
N GLU A 53 9.90 16.21 -10.05
CA GLU A 53 9.76 14.98 -9.26
C GLU A 53 8.83 15.19 -8.06
N TYR A 54 7.95 14.21 -7.85
CA TYR A 54 7.10 14.14 -6.68
C TYR A 54 7.35 12.84 -5.90
N GLY A 55 7.45 12.99 -4.59
CA GLY A 55 7.59 11.90 -3.64
C GLY A 55 6.27 11.64 -2.93
N TYR A 56 5.96 10.38 -2.69
CA TYR A 56 4.90 9.91 -1.81
C TYR A 56 5.53 9.31 -0.56
N LYS A 57 5.11 9.77 0.61
CA LYS A 57 5.59 9.29 1.90
C LYS A 57 4.42 8.90 2.79
N CYS A 58 4.47 7.72 3.41
CA CYS A 58 3.40 7.33 4.32
C CYS A 58 3.39 8.18 5.60
N THR A 59 2.20 8.64 5.98
CA THR A 59 1.94 9.40 7.20
C THR A 59 2.02 8.53 8.47
N ASN A 60 1.91 7.21 8.34
CA ASN A 60 2.04 6.29 9.45
C ASN A 60 3.51 6.12 9.82
N THR A 61 3.89 6.54 11.02
CA THR A 61 5.27 6.45 11.52
C THR A 61 5.80 5.03 11.64
N VAL A 62 4.91 4.02 11.71
CA VAL A 62 5.27 2.60 11.74
C VAL A 62 5.54 2.05 10.32
N CYS A 63 5.04 2.74 9.27
CA CYS A 63 5.24 2.34 7.88
C CYS A 63 6.28 3.24 7.18
N SER A 64 7.46 2.69 6.90
CA SER A 64 8.55 3.40 6.21
C SER A 64 8.40 3.43 4.68
N PHE A 65 7.16 3.50 4.17
CA PHE A 65 6.92 3.52 2.72
C PHE A 65 7.23 4.91 2.14
N ILE A 66 8.11 4.93 1.14
CA ILE A 66 8.48 6.10 0.35
C ILE A 66 8.57 5.68 -1.12
N HIS A 67 8.01 6.47 -2.03
CA HIS A 67 8.07 6.24 -3.48
C HIS A 67 8.24 7.56 -4.23
N PHE A 68 9.09 7.59 -5.25
CA PHE A 68 9.35 8.78 -6.07
C PHE A 68 8.89 8.53 -7.50
N LYS A 69 8.23 9.52 -8.12
CA LYS A 69 7.79 9.45 -9.51
C LYS A 69 8.19 10.74 -10.23
N GLU A 70 8.79 10.56 -11.40
CA GLU A 70 9.08 11.64 -12.33
C GLU A 70 7.78 12.05 -13.03
N LEU A 71 7.54 13.36 -13.17
CA LEU A 71 6.52 13.87 -14.07
C LEU A 71 6.91 13.49 -15.49
N PRO A 72 5.97 12.97 -16.31
CA PRO A 72 6.27 12.72 -17.71
C PRO A 72 6.73 14.04 -18.35
N ALA A 73 7.94 14.03 -18.93
CA ALA A 73 8.45 15.16 -19.71
C ALA A 73 7.48 15.43 -20.86
N ASN A 74 6.82 16.58 -20.81
CA ASN A 74 5.88 17.05 -21.82
C ASN A 74 6.64 17.66 -23.00
#